data_AF-A0A4Q2YSJ2-F1
#
_entry.id   AF-A0A4Q2YSJ2-F1
#
_cell.length_a   1.000
_cell.length_b   1.000
_cell.length_c   1.000
_cell.angle_alpha   90.00
_cell.angle_beta   90.00
_cell.angle_gamma   90.00
#
_symmetry.space_group_name_H-M   'P 1'
#
loop_
_entity.id
_entity.type
_entity.pdbx_description
1 polymer ?
#
loop_
_entity_poly.entity_id
_entity_poly.type
_entity_poly.pdbx_seq_one_letter_code
_entity_poly.pdbx_strand_id
1 'polypeptide(L)'
;MSGGLFSVVTRSDAGINLKNGNFYISYTDIVSPSYNPPQLRGRLEITRTYNSKSVTASEFGFGWGWYFATSLRIDNEGGVFFKEHGSGDTRMGSGLSRFATQERALEMTLIRYSIPSLPRRSDYTPRFEALVRTQQTRLSATAQNLDSGLEFPVHPSVGWRQEMPGSSVVRTPDGYERRKPDGEREVFDLNGKLLMKRQANGYFIRIIYNS
;
A
#
# COMPACT_ATOMS: atom_id res chain seq x y z
N MET A 1 -28.66 -5.85 25.43
CA MET A 1 -27.44 -5.54 24.67
C MET A 1 -26.25 -5.90 25.55
N SER A 2 -25.59 -7.04 25.31
CA SER A 2 -24.40 -7.43 26.07
C SER A 2 -23.18 -6.71 25.48
N GLY A 3 -22.64 -5.72 26.21
CA GLY A 3 -21.39 -5.06 25.85
C GLY A 3 -20.23 -6.06 26.00
N GLY A 4 -19.55 -6.35 24.90
CA GLY A 4 -18.31 -7.13 24.93
C GLY A 4 -17.22 -6.34 25.65
N LEU A 5 -16.62 -6.95 26.67
CA LEU A 5 -15.42 -6.41 27.33
C LEU A 5 -14.25 -6.43 26.33
N PHE A 6 -13.75 -5.24 25.97
CA PHE A 6 -12.47 -5.09 25.29
C PHE A 6 -11.38 -5.04 26.36
N SER A 7 -10.38 -5.92 26.26
CA SER A 7 -9.18 -5.84 27.09
C SER A 7 -8.08 -5.15 26.28
N VAL A 8 -7.54 -4.06 26.81
CA VAL A 8 -6.29 -3.47 26.33
C VAL A 8 -5.16 -4.32 26.90
N VAL A 9 -4.53 -5.13 26.06
CA VAL A 9 -3.34 -5.92 26.43
C VAL A 9 -2.18 -5.35 25.64
N THR A 10 -1.34 -4.53 26.28
CA THR A 10 -0.14 -4.00 25.65
C THR A 10 0.95 -5.06 25.63
N ARG A 11 0.98 -5.89 24.58
CA ARG A 11 2.12 -6.77 24.29
C ARG A 11 3.07 -6.01 23.36
N SER A 12 4.35 -5.94 23.75
CA SER A 12 5.42 -5.41 22.89
C SER A 12 6.41 -6.49 22.47
N ASP A 13 6.84 -6.47 21.22
CA ASP A 13 7.89 -7.34 20.69
C ASP A 13 8.87 -6.53 19.84
N ALA A 14 10.17 -6.68 20.07
CA ALA A 14 11.20 -5.87 19.45
C ALA A 14 12.39 -6.71 18.99
N GLY A 15 13.02 -6.31 17.89
CA GLY A 15 14.18 -7.03 17.36
C GLY A 15 14.94 -6.28 16.28
N ILE A 16 16.02 -6.91 15.84
CA ILE A 16 16.85 -6.43 14.72
C ILE A 16 16.86 -7.51 13.66
N ASN A 17 16.48 -7.15 12.43
CA ASN A 17 16.67 -8.04 11.29
C ASN A 17 18.17 -8.08 10.93
N LEU A 18 18.85 -9.15 11.31
CA LEU A 18 20.29 -9.32 11.11
C LEU A 18 20.74 -9.28 9.64
N LYS A 19 19.83 -9.52 8.67
CA LYS A 19 20.17 -9.49 7.24
C LYS A 19 20.34 -8.07 6.70
N ASN A 20 19.61 -7.11 7.26
CA ASN A 20 19.59 -5.75 6.75
C ASN A 20 19.73 -4.67 7.83
N GLY A 21 19.92 -5.02 9.10
CA GLY A 21 20.06 -4.06 10.21
C GLY A 21 18.79 -3.27 10.52
N ASN A 22 17.61 -3.70 10.05
CA ASN A 22 16.35 -3.03 10.36
C ASN A 22 15.95 -3.28 11.81
N PHE A 23 15.84 -2.22 12.61
CA PHE A 23 15.25 -2.30 13.94
C PHE A 23 13.73 -2.18 13.83
N TYR A 24 13.01 -3.06 14.52
CA TYR A 24 11.55 -3.02 14.59
C TYR A 24 11.05 -3.21 16.01
N ILE A 25 9.91 -2.60 16.32
CA ILE A 25 9.17 -2.82 17.55
C ILE A 25 7.67 -2.79 17.26
N SER A 26 6.93 -3.76 17.79
CA SER A 26 5.49 -3.86 17.63
C SER A 26 4.78 -3.68 18.96
N TYR A 27 3.62 -3.02 18.94
CA TYR A 27 2.70 -2.90 20.06
C TYR A 27 1.33 -3.39 19.62
N THR A 28 0.79 -4.39 20.32
CA THR A 28 -0.60 -4.78 20.16
C THR A 28 -1.45 -3.88 21.04
N ASP A 29 -2.29 -3.05 20.42
CA ASP A 29 -3.13 -2.08 21.13
C ASP A 29 -4.49 -2.70 21.51
N ILE A 30 -5.09 -3.47 20.60
CA ILE A 30 -6.42 -4.07 20.79
C ILE A 30 -6.36 -5.56 20.49
N VAL A 31 -6.92 -6.34 21.41
CA VAL A 31 -7.24 -7.74 21.22
C VAL A 31 -8.70 -7.94 21.60
N SER A 32 -9.52 -8.32 20.63
CA SER A 32 -10.88 -8.77 20.91
C SER A 32 -10.88 -10.28 21.22
N PRO A 33 -11.50 -10.73 22.32
CA PRO A 33 -11.73 -12.15 22.55
C PRO A 33 -12.61 -12.70 21.43
N SER A 34 -12.24 -13.87 20.87
CA SER A 34 -13.04 -14.49 19.81
C SER A 34 -14.38 -14.95 20.39
N TYR A 35 -15.46 -14.23 20.07
CA TYR A 35 -16.78 -14.45 20.68
C TYR A 35 -17.72 -15.33 19.84
N ASN A 36 -17.23 -15.86 18.71
CA ASN A 36 -18.07 -16.55 17.74
C ASN A 36 -18.00 -18.09 17.86
N PRO A 37 -19.04 -18.82 17.41
CA PRO A 37 -18.99 -20.28 17.29
C PRO A 37 -17.77 -20.71 16.46
N PRO A 38 -17.26 -21.95 16.61
CA PRO A 38 -15.96 -22.40 16.09
C PRO A 38 -15.69 -22.11 14.61
N GLN A 39 -16.75 -21.92 13.82
CA GLN A 39 -16.75 -21.70 12.38
C GLN A 39 -16.59 -20.23 11.95
N LEU A 40 -16.81 -19.26 12.85
CA LEU A 40 -16.74 -17.81 12.59
C LEU A 40 -15.63 -17.12 13.41
N ARG A 41 -14.57 -17.88 13.73
CA ARG A 41 -13.42 -17.42 14.53
C ARG A 41 -12.61 -16.36 13.78
N GLY A 42 -13.04 -15.12 13.91
CA GLY A 42 -12.19 -13.96 13.76
C GLY A 42 -11.71 -13.48 15.12
N ARG A 43 -10.48 -13.01 15.17
CA ARG A 43 -9.93 -12.24 16.29
C ARG A 43 -9.57 -10.88 15.74
N LEU A 44 -10.18 -9.81 16.25
CA LEU A 44 -9.70 -8.47 15.98
C LEU A 44 -8.41 -8.29 16.78
N GLU A 45 -7.31 -8.13 16.06
CA GLU A 45 -6.02 -7.74 16.64
C GLU A 45 -5.52 -6.51 15.89
N ILE A 46 -5.30 -5.43 16.63
CA ILE A 46 -4.71 -4.20 16.10
C ILE A 46 -3.31 -4.10 16.68
N THR A 47 -2.33 -4.27 15.80
CA THR A 47 -0.91 -4.18 16.12
C THR A 47 -0.27 -3.12 15.24
N ARG A 48 0.44 -2.18 15.87
CA ARG A 48 1.29 -1.20 15.20
C ARG A 48 2.73 -1.66 15.28
N THR A 49 3.48 -1.49 14.21
CA THR A 49 4.88 -1.86 14.11
C THR A 49 5.69 -0.66 13.61
N TYR A 50 6.70 -0.28 14.37
CA TYR A 50 7.75 0.62 13.94
C TYR A 50 8.82 -0.15 13.16
N ASN A 51 9.34 0.46 12.10
CA ASN A 51 10.39 -0.06 11.24
C ASN A 51 11.39 1.07 10.96
N SER A 52 12.63 0.94 11.47
CA SER A 52 13.64 1.99 11.39
C SER A 52 14.13 2.29 9.97
N LYS A 53 13.82 1.41 9.01
CA LYS A 53 14.11 1.59 7.59
C LYS A 53 12.90 2.06 6.77
N SER A 54 11.73 2.20 7.38
CA SER A 54 10.58 2.77 6.69
C SER A 54 10.84 4.25 6.41
N VAL A 55 10.74 4.63 5.15
CA VAL A 55 10.79 6.04 4.70
C VAL A 55 9.40 6.67 4.61
N THR A 56 8.39 5.99 5.15
CA THR A 56 6.98 6.41 5.03
C THR A 56 6.38 6.69 6.39
N ALA A 57 5.45 7.65 6.42
CA ALA A 57 4.58 7.90 7.55
C ALA A 57 3.24 7.19 7.37
N SER A 58 2.66 6.74 8.48
CA SER A 58 1.26 6.32 8.59
C SER A 58 0.50 7.27 9.51
N GLU A 59 -0.74 6.92 9.84
CA GLU A 59 -1.56 7.63 10.82
C GLU A 59 -0.93 7.66 12.23
N PHE A 60 0.05 6.78 12.49
CA PHE A 60 0.79 6.72 13.75
C PHE A 60 2.15 7.42 13.71
N GLY A 61 2.47 8.11 12.61
CA GLY A 61 3.70 8.87 12.44
C GLY A 61 4.77 8.16 11.58
N PHE A 62 5.91 8.81 11.45
CA PHE A 62 7.02 8.34 10.63
C PHE A 62 7.60 7.02 11.16
N GLY A 63 7.87 6.07 10.27
CA GLY A 63 8.43 4.77 10.64
C GLY A 63 7.41 3.77 11.17
N TRP A 64 6.19 4.20 11.52
CA TRP A 64 5.12 3.35 12.01
C TRP A 64 4.23 2.85 10.88
N GLY A 65 3.73 1.62 11.02
CA GLY A 65 2.68 1.05 10.19
C GLY A 65 1.80 0.11 11.00
N TRP A 66 0.67 -0.29 10.45
CA TRP A 66 -0.26 -1.24 11.06
C TRP A 66 -0.98 -2.00 9.96
N TYR A 67 -1.50 -3.19 10.26
CA TYR A 67 -2.03 -4.13 9.25
C TYR A 67 -3.07 -3.54 8.28
N PHE A 68 -3.79 -2.50 8.70
CA PHE A 68 -4.83 -1.82 7.94
C PHE A 68 -4.36 -0.54 7.23
N ALA A 69 -3.08 -0.17 7.34
CA ALA A 69 -2.46 0.88 6.54
C ALA A 69 -2.18 0.47 5.08
N THR A 70 -2.59 -0.75 4.69
CA THR A 70 -2.49 -1.17 3.28
C THR A 70 -3.31 -0.20 2.43
N SER A 71 -2.74 0.28 1.33
CA SER A 71 -3.43 1.15 0.40
C SER A 71 -3.11 0.81 -1.05
N LEU A 72 -4.02 1.16 -1.94
CA LEU A 72 -3.91 0.98 -3.38
C LEU A 72 -3.61 2.32 -4.04
N ARG A 73 -2.82 2.34 -5.11
CA ARG A 73 -2.63 3.50 -5.98
C ARG A 73 -2.81 3.06 -7.42
N ILE A 74 -3.33 4.00 -8.22
CA ILE A 74 -3.46 3.85 -9.66
C ILE A 74 -2.56 4.91 -10.29
N ASP A 75 -1.73 4.51 -11.25
CA ASP A 75 -0.91 5.47 -12.02
C ASP A 75 -1.70 6.14 -13.14
N ASN A 76 -1.04 6.99 -13.92
CA ASN A 76 -1.65 7.68 -15.05
C ASN A 76 -1.92 6.78 -16.29
N GLU A 77 -1.54 5.50 -16.23
CA GLU A 77 -1.75 4.49 -17.27
C GLU A 77 -2.72 3.37 -16.81
N GLY A 78 -3.28 3.47 -15.61
CA GLY A 78 -4.17 2.46 -15.02
C GLY A 78 -3.46 1.28 -14.36
N GLY A 79 -2.14 1.33 -14.18
CA GLY A 79 -1.36 0.37 -13.41
C GLY A 79 -1.63 0.46 -11.91
N VAL A 80 -1.54 -0.68 -11.22
CA VAL A 80 -1.92 -0.81 -9.81
C VAL A 80 -0.69 -1.00 -8.94
N PHE A 81 -0.63 -0.22 -7.86
CA PHE A 81 0.41 -0.28 -6.85
C PHE A 81 -0.21 -0.53 -5.49
N PHE A 82 0.38 -1.44 -4.72
CA PHE A 82 0.03 -1.64 -3.32
C PHE A 82 1.14 -1.13 -2.42
N LYS A 83 0.77 -0.22 -1.52
CA LYS A 83 1.58 0.10 -0.36
C LYS A 83 1.10 -0.79 0.78
N GLU A 84 1.84 -1.86 1.04
CA GLU A 84 1.54 -2.78 2.13
C GLU A 84 2.09 -2.23 3.45
N HIS A 85 1.47 -2.64 4.56
CA HIS A 85 1.93 -2.26 5.89
C HIS A 85 3.32 -2.85 6.18
N GLY A 86 4.20 -2.05 6.79
CA GLY A 86 5.51 -2.50 7.29
C GLY A 86 6.54 -2.87 6.21
N SER A 87 6.16 -2.97 4.93
CA SER A 87 7.09 -3.06 3.82
C SER A 87 7.45 -1.66 3.35
N GLY A 88 8.74 -1.34 3.35
CA GLY A 88 9.26 -0.21 2.56
C GLY A 88 9.09 -0.40 1.04
N ASP A 89 8.55 -1.55 0.61
CA ASP A 89 8.31 -1.90 -0.78
C ASP A 89 6.85 -1.73 -1.18
N THR A 90 6.68 -1.07 -2.32
CA THR A 90 5.44 -1.04 -3.07
C THR A 90 5.38 -2.30 -3.94
N ARG A 91 4.39 -3.16 -3.77
CA ARG A 91 4.20 -4.34 -4.64
C ARG A 91 3.38 -3.94 -5.86
N MET A 92 3.94 -4.18 -7.04
CA MET A 92 3.31 -3.85 -8.32
C MET A 92 2.35 -4.96 -8.77
N GLY A 93 1.16 -4.55 -9.20
CA GLY A 93 0.37 -5.28 -10.18
C GLY A 93 0.73 -4.78 -11.56
N SER A 94 1.22 -5.64 -12.45
CA SER A 94 1.76 -5.25 -13.76
C SER A 94 0.73 -4.52 -14.63
N GLY A 95 0.68 -3.18 -14.55
CA GLY A 95 -0.03 -2.31 -15.47
C GLY A 95 0.77 -2.24 -16.77
N LEU A 96 0.14 -2.65 -17.87
CA LEU A 96 0.53 -2.48 -19.27
C LEU A 96 1.96 -1.94 -19.50
N SER A 97 2.97 -2.82 -19.40
CA SER A 97 4.20 -2.85 -20.22
C SER A 97 4.81 -1.54 -20.77
N ARG A 98 4.80 -0.41 -20.05
CA ARG A 98 5.49 0.84 -20.48
C ARG A 98 6.59 1.30 -19.54
N PHE A 99 6.68 0.70 -18.35
CA PHE A 99 7.82 0.87 -17.43
C PHE A 99 9.13 0.25 -17.92
N ALA A 100 9.30 0.04 -19.22
CA ALA A 100 10.57 -0.35 -19.85
C ALA A 100 11.01 0.60 -20.98
N THR A 101 10.37 1.76 -21.12
CA THR A 101 10.60 2.68 -22.25
C THR A 101 11.41 3.91 -21.81
N GLN A 102 12.23 4.44 -22.73
CA GLN A 102 12.99 5.68 -22.51
C GLN A 102 12.04 6.88 -22.37
N GLU A 103 10.90 6.84 -23.05
CA GLU A 103 9.84 7.83 -23.01
C GLU A 103 9.28 7.99 -21.59
N ARG A 104 9.03 6.88 -20.88
CA ARG A 104 8.56 6.93 -19.49
C ARG A 104 9.62 7.51 -18.55
N ALA A 105 10.89 7.18 -18.77
CA ALA A 105 11.99 7.78 -18.00
C ALA A 105 12.09 9.30 -18.23
N LEU A 106 11.84 9.76 -19.46
CA LEU A 106 11.78 11.18 -19.79
C LEU A 106 10.60 11.86 -19.09
N GLU A 107 9.40 11.29 -19.19
CA GLU A 107 8.19 11.80 -18.55
C GLU A 107 8.34 11.95 -17.03
N MET A 108 8.82 10.90 -16.34
CA MET A 108 9.06 10.95 -14.88
C MET A 108 10.13 11.99 -14.50
N THR A 109 11.11 12.22 -15.38
CA THR A 109 12.08 13.28 -15.18
C THR A 109 11.39 14.63 -15.30
N LEU A 110 10.64 14.88 -16.39
CA LEU A 110 9.92 16.12 -16.63
C LEU A 110 8.93 16.46 -15.51
N ILE A 111 8.07 15.53 -15.09
CA ILE A 111 7.06 15.73 -14.02
C ILE A 111 7.68 16.29 -12.73
N ARG A 112 8.86 15.79 -12.35
CA ARG A 112 9.52 16.21 -11.10
C ARG A 112 10.18 17.58 -11.21
N TYR A 113 10.61 17.97 -12.40
CA TYR A 113 11.32 19.23 -12.67
C TYR A 113 10.44 20.32 -13.29
N SER A 114 9.19 20.03 -13.68
CA SER A 114 8.20 21.04 -14.10
C SER A 114 7.65 21.88 -12.94
N ILE A 115 8.13 21.64 -11.70
CA ILE A 115 7.87 22.49 -10.54
C ILE A 115 8.83 23.70 -10.61
N PRO A 116 8.35 24.96 -10.55
CA PRO A 116 9.12 26.18 -10.86
C PRO A 116 10.41 26.44 -10.06
N SER A 117 10.76 25.61 -9.08
CA SER A 117 11.80 25.86 -8.08
C SER A 117 13.01 24.90 -8.12
N LEU A 118 13.29 24.20 -9.23
CA LEU A 118 14.45 23.28 -9.35
C LEU A 118 15.20 23.39 -10.70
N PRO A 119 16.49 22.97 -10.79
CA PRO A 119 17.52 23.70 -11.56
C PRO A 119 17.64 23.36 -13.06
N ARG A 120 18.62 24.03 -13.71
CA ARG A 120 18.92 24.00 -15.16
C ARG A 120 19.15 22.59 -15.73
N ARG A 121 18.95 22.49 -17.06
CA ARG A 121 19.01 21.28 -17.95
C ARG A 121 20.16 20.29 -17.72
N SER A 122 21.24 20.66 -17.01
CA SER A 122 22.37 19.79 -16.65
C SER A 122 22.09 18.79 -15.52
N ASP A 123 21.05 19.02 -14.70
CA ASP A 123 20.75 18.16 -13.53
C ASP A 123 19.88 16.93 -13.87
N TYR A 124 19.52 16.77 -15.15
CA TYR A 124 18.54 15.80 -15.64
C TYR A 124 19.19 14.47 -15.97
N THR A 125 20.44 14.49 -16.45
CA THR A 125 21.14 13.32 -17.01
C THR A 125 21.32 12.19 -16.00
N PRO A 126 21.82 12.41 -14.77
CA PRO A 126 22.05 11.30 -13.83
C PRO A 126 20.75 10.61 -13.40
N ARG A 127 19.67 11.37 -13.25
CA ARG A 127 18.36 10.80 -12.88
C ARG A 127 17.72 10.06 -14.06
N PHE A 128 17.77 10.65 -15.25
CA PHE A 128 17.29 10.00 -16.46
C PHE A 128 18.01 8.67 -16.70
N GLU A 129 19.35 8.65 -16.60
CA GLU A 129 20.16 7.43 -16.71
C GLU A 129 19.76 6.38 -15.66
N ALA A 130 19.58 6.79 -14.40
CA ALA A 130 19.14 5.89 -13.33
C ALA A 130 17.75 5.29 -13.61
N LEU A 131 16.82 6.08 -14.17
CA LEU A 131 15.49 5.63 -14.56
C LEU A 131 15.53 4.71 -15.78
N VAL A 132 16.40 4.94 -16.77
CA VAL A 132 16.54 4.03 -17.92
C VAL A 132 17.13 2.68 -17.50
N ARG A 133 18.03 2.67 -16.51
CA ARG A 133 18.82 1.49 -16.13
C ARG A 133 17.99 0.30 -15.63
N THR A 134 16.98 0.51 -14.79
CA THR A 134 16.21 -0.61 -14.22
C THR A 134 14.73 -0.31 -14.13
N GLN A 135 13.90 -1.35 -14.31
CA GLN A 135 12.46 -1.27 -14.07
C GLN A 135 12.15 -0.92 -12.61
N GLN A 136 12.92 -1.46 -11.66
CA GLN A 136 12.73 -1.19 -10.24
C GLN A 136 12.86 0.31 -9.92
N THR A 137 13.86 1.00 -10.48
CA THR A 137 14.03 2.46 -10.28
C THR A 137 12.80 3.22 -10.75
N ARG A 138 12.22 2.82 -11.89
CA ARG A 138 11.03 3.48 -12.48
C ARG A 138 9.78 3.25 -11.65
N LEU A 139 9.61 2.05 -11.13
CA LEU A 139 8.51 1.72 -10.23
C LEU A 139 8.59 2.52 -8.93
N SER A 140 9.79 2.60 -8.33
CA SER A 140 10.01 3.41 -7.13
C SER A 140 9.73 4.90 -7.38
N ALA A 141 10.14 5.44 -8.54
CA ALA A 141 9.90 6.83 -8.90
C ALA A 141 8.40 7.12 -9.14
N THR A 142 7.68 6.21 -9.80
CA THR A 142 6.22 6.32 -10.01
C THR A 142 5.50 6.33 -8.66
N ALA A 143 5.82 5.39 -7.77
CA ALA A 143 5.23 5.35 -6.42
C ALA A 143 5.47 6.65 -5.63
N GLN A 144 6.68 7.22 -5.71
CA GLN A 144 6.98 8.52 -5.09
C GLN A 144 6.18 9.67 -5.70
N ASN A 145 6.01 9.70 -7.02
CA ASN A 145 5.25 10.75 -7.69
C ASN A 145 3.76 10.68 -7.31
N LEU A 146 3.20 9.47 -7.20
CA LEU A 146 1.84 9.24 -6.72
C LEU A 146 1.66 9.70 -5.27
N ASP A 147 2.59 9.34 -4.37
CA ASP A 147 2.56 9.79 -2.97
C ASP A 147 2.75 11.31 -2.83
N SER A 148 3.44 11.95 -3.78
CA SER A 148 3.66 13.41 -3.80
C SER A 148 2.55 14.18 -4.54
N GLY A 149 1.55 13.50 -5.12
CA GLY A 149 0.50 14.13 -5.93
C GLY A 149 0.99 14.73 -7.26
N LEU A 150 2.18 14.33 -7.73
CA LEU A 150 2.75 14.78 -9.01
C LEU A 150 2.25 13.96 -10.20
N GLU A 151 1.59 12.84 -9.92
CA GLU A 151 1.00 11.96 -10.91
C GLU A 151 -0.46 11.72 -10.56
N PHE A 152 -1.33 11.81 -11.56
CA PHE A 152 -2.78 11.73 -11.38
C PHE A 152 -3.30 10.37 -11.85
N PRO A 153 -4.13 9.69 -11.05
CA PRO A 153 -4.63 8.36 -11.38
C PRO A 153 -5.59 8.40 -12.58
N VAL A 154 -5.40 7.49 -13.53
CA VAL A 154 -6.39 7.20 -14.57
C VAL A 154 -7.16 5.94 -14.18
N HIS A 155 -8.33 6.12 -13.59
CA HIS A 155 -9.17 5.01 -13.15
C HIS A 155 -9.69 4.22 -14.35
N PRO A 156 -9.47 2.90 -14.43
CA PRO A 156 -10.03 2.07 -15.49
C PRO A 156 -11.56 1.98 -15.36
N SER A 157 -12.20 1.50 -16.43
CA SER A 157 -13.65 1.28 -16.46
C SER A 157 -14.10 0.25 -15.41
N VAL A 158 -15.32 0.38 -14.90
CA VAL A 158 -15.93 -0.60 -13.99
C VAL A 158 -15.93 -1.99 -14.63
N GLY A 159 -15.56 -3.00 -13.85
CA GLY A 159 -15.39 -4.38 -14.32
C GLY A 159 -14.01 -4.70 -14.88
N TRP A 160 -13.15 -3.69 -15.10
CA TRP A 160 -11.75 -3.92 -15.43
C TRP A 160 -11.08 -4.81 -14.40
N ARG A 161 -10.26 -5.75 -14.88
CA ARG A 161 -9.53 -6.72 -14.05
C ARG A 161 -8.06 -6.75 -14.44
N GLN A 162 -7.22 -6.87 -13.43
CA GLN A 162 -5.79 -7.14 -13.59
C GLN A 162 -5.37 -8.32 -12.73
N GLU A 163 -4.69 -9.27 -13.35
CA GLU A 163 -4.01 -10.36 -12.65
C GLU A 163 -2.62 -9.90 -12.22
N MET A 164 -2.20 -10.33 -11.03
CA MET A 164 -0.91 -10.01 -10.44
C MET A 164 -0.32 -11.28 -9.80
N PRO A 165 0.99 -11.34 -9.54
CA PRO A 165 1.57 -12.44 -8.79
C PRO A 165 0.87 -12.61 -7.43
N GLY A 166 0.13 -13.72 -7.28
CA GLY A 166 -0.56 -14.06 -6.05
C GLY A 166 -1.78 -13.20 -5.69
N SER A 167 -2.37 -12.43 -6.62
CA SER A 167 -3.70 -11.81 -6.43
C SER A 167 -4.26 -11.21 -7.73
N SER A 168 -5.53 -10.82 -7.75
CA SER A 168 -6.11 -10.01 -8.82
C SER A 168 -6.81 -8.76 -8.27
N VAL A 169 -6.97 -7.75 -9.10
CA VAL A 169 -7.69 -6.52 -8.77
C VAL A 169 -8.82 -6.32 -9.74
N VAL A 170 -9.98 -5.95 -9.24
CA VAL A 170 -11.16 -5.60 -10.04
C VAL A 170 -11.61 -4.19 -9.68
N ARG A 171 -11.86 -3.35 -10.70
CA ARG A 171 -12.52 -2.06 -10.51
C ARG A 171 -14.01 -2.28 -10.28
N THR A 172 -14.52 -1.84 -9.14
CA THR A 172 -15.96 -1.82 -8.80
C THR A 172 -16.55 -0.44 -9.12
N PRO A 173 -17.85 -0.15 -8.89
CA PRO A 173 -18.34 1.23 -8.96
C PRO A 173 -17.67 2.13 -7.90
N ASP A 174 -17.59 1.65 -6.66
CA ASP A 174 -17.20 2.44 -5.49
C ASP A 174 -15.68 2.48 -5.22
N GLY A 175 -14.91 1.65 -5.92
CA GLY A 175 -13.46 1.64 -5.81
C GLY A 175 -12.84 0.38 -6.41
N TYR A 176 -12.10 -0.37 -5.61
CA TYR A 176 -11.35 -1.54 -6.06
C TYR A 176 -11.51 -2.71 -5.11
N GLU A 177 -11.48 -3.91 -5.65
CA GLU A 177 -11.43 -5.15 -4.88
C GLU A 177 -10.20 -5.96 -5.27
N ARG A 178 -9.30 -6.21 -4.32
CA ARG A 178 -8.21 -7.16 -4.48
C ARG A 178 -8.64 -8.53 -3.97
N ARG A 179 -8.36 -9.57 -4.75
CA ARG A 179 -8.66 -10.97 -4.46
C ARG A 179 -7.37 -11.75 -4.31
N LYS A 180 -7.16 -12.37 -3.15
CA LYS A 180 -6.02 -13.25 -2.89
C LYS A 180 -6.41 -14.74 -3.06
N PRO A 181 -5.44 -15.62 -3.39
CA PRO A 181 -5.66 -17.06 -3.57
C PRO A 181 -6.17 -17.77 -2.32
N ASP A 182 -5.82 -17.27 -1.14
CA ASP A 182 -6.26 -17.79 0.17
C ASP A 182 -7.73 -17.46 0.49
N GLY A 183 -8.44 -16.77 -0.41
CA GLY A 183 -9.81 -16.35 -0.23
C GLY A 183 -9.96 -15.01 0.49
N GLU A 184 -8.87 -14.36 0.91
CA GLU A 184 -8.91 -13.00 1.43
C GLU A 184 -9.34 -12.02 0.33
N ARG A 185 -10.12 -11.02 0.73
CA ARG A 185 -10.60 -9.91 -0.10
C ARG A 185 -10.30 -8.60 0.60
N GLU A 186 -9.71 -7.66 -0.13
CA GLU A 186 -9.45 -6.31 0.33
C GLU A 186 -10.25 -5.34 -0.55
N VAL A 187 -11.07 -4.47 0.07
CA VAL A 187 -11.88 -3.48 -0.64
C VAL A 187 -11.31 -2.10 -0.37
N PHE A 188 -11.12 -1.32 -1.42
CA PHE A 188 -10.57 0.03 -1.39
C PHE A 188 -11.57 1.03 -1.98
N ASP A 189 -11.54 2.27 -1.52
CA ASP A 189 -12.25 3.37 -2.17
C ASP A 189 -11.54 3.81 -3.47
N LEU A 190 -12.11 4.80 -4.17
CA LEU A 190 -11.53 5.41 -5.35
C LEU A 190 -10.17 6.08 -5.09
N ASN A 191 -9.92 6.57 -3.88
CA ASN A 191 -8.64 7.15 -3.47
C ASN A 191 -7.63 6.08 -3.03
N GLY A 192 -8.01 4.80 -3.09
CA GLY A 192 -7.19 3.67 -2.69
C GLY A 192 -7.02 3.49 -1.18
N LYS A 193 -7.87 4.10 -0.35
CA LYS A 193 -7.95 3.81 1.09
C LYS A 193 -8.66 2.48 1.30
N LEU A 194 -8.12 1.63 2.18
CA LEU A 194 -8.71 0.36 2.53
C LEU A 194 -9.99 0.56 3.35
N LEU A 195 -11.11 0.06 2.84
CA LEU A 195 -12.41 0.11 3.50
C LEU A 195 -12.75 -1.18 4.23
N MET A 196 -12.29 -2.33 3.73
CA MET A 196 -12.64 -3.62 4.30
C MET A 196 -11.60 -4.69 3.99
N LYS A 197 -11.36 -5.58 4.96
CA LYS A 197 -10.71 -6.87 4.75
C LYS A 197 -11.67 -7.99 5.13
N ARG A 198 -11.86 -8.95 4.25
CA ARG A 198 -12.71 -10.13 4.45
C ARG A 198 -11.90 -11.40 4.25
N GLN A 199 -11.95 -12.30 5.20
CA GLN A 199 -11.31 -13.61 5.16
C GLN A 199 -12.21 -14.64 4.46
N ALA A 200 -11.62 -15.77 4.04
CA ALA A 200 -12.34 -16.86 3.37
C ALA A 200 -13.50 -17.43 4.20
N ASN A 201 -13.37 -17.44 5.54
CA ASN A 201 -14.41 -17.88 6.48
C ASN A 201 -15.56 -16.88 6.64
N GLY A 202 -15.55 -15.76 5.93
CA GLY A 202 -16.58 -14.72 5.99
C GLY A 202 -16.36 -13.67 7.08
N TYR A 203 -15.42 -13.86 8.01
CA TYR A 203 -15.04 -12.82 8.97
C TYR A 203 -14.49 -11.60 8.23
N PHE A 204 -14.92 -10.40 8.64
CA PHE A 204 -14.44 -9.16 8.03
C PHE A 204 -14.25 -8.06 9.07
N ILE A 205 -13.36 -7.13 8.74
CA ILE A 205 -13.14 -5.89 9.45
C ILE A 205 -13.40 -4.77 8.46
N ARG A 206 -14.27 -3.84 8.84
CA ARG A 206 -14.58 -2.63 8.09
C ARG A 206 -13.95 -1.43 8.76
N ILE A 207 -13.32 -0.57 7.98
CA ILE A 207 -12.69 0.67 8.41
C ILE A 207 -13.60 1.81 7.97
N ILE A 208 -13.91 2.71 8.92
CA ILE A 208 -14.72 3.90 8.67
C ILE A 208 -13.83 5.10 8.97
N TYR A 209 -13.57 5.90 7.94
CA TYR A 209 -12.82 7.14 8.07
C TYR A 209 -13.82 8.27 8.34
N ASN A 210 -13.64 8.98 9.45
CA ASN A 210 -14.38 10.21 9.71
C ASN A 210 -13.68 11.35 9.00
N SER A 211 -14.45 12.14 8.24
CA SER A 211 -14.05 13.38 7.59
C SER A 211 -13.87 14.51 8.60
#